data_AF-B6VUQ2-F1
#
_entry.id   AF-B6VUQ2-F1
#
_cell.length_a   1.000
_cell.length_b   1.000
_cell.length_c   1.000
_cell.angle_alpha   90.00
_cell.angle_beta   90.00
_cell.angle_gamma   90.00
#
_symmetry.space_group_name_H-M   'P 1'
#
loop_
_entity.id
_entity.type
_entity.pdbx_description
1 polymer ?
#
loop_
_entity_poly.entity_id
_entity_poly.type
_entity_poly.pdbx_seq_one_letter_code
_entity_poly.pdbx_strand_id
1 'polypeptide(L)'
;MNKEMDIKDMVPVKTSERHVILDALRGFALLGICLANFPEFSLYTFQKPRITEAMPTAEIDQVVRFLQYLFVDGKFYTIFSLLFGIGFSIIISNAAKKGTDGFRIFYRRMIVLATIGFLHLMFIWSGDILLLYALLGMLLPLFRHVSDRVLLGTSAVLLLLPIPIDWLAGTFGVSLSAPAVRMQQHYCNLYGITEYNFGIWLRNAESYGEVFQFLIQGAWVRLQEFIDGNRYFKVLGLFLLGCYIGRKQIYANLEANRMLLKKTVTYGFLLGLPLSVLYAWSAVNGHPFGTAAHTAIYTASVYPLGFAYVSAICLLYLHGRGWRLWRCLAAPGRMALTNYVGQSVWGMVLFYGIGFGLGVGIGLTGTESIAFYVFLVQMAFSVLWLSYFRFGPLEWGWRMLTYGKWLKIRK
;
A
#
# COMPACT_ATOMS: atom_id res chain seq x y z
N MET A 1 2.77 -27.97 -25.40
CA MET A 1 3.72 -27.29 -26.29
C MET A 1 3.91 -25.86 -25.77
N ASN A 2 4.98 -25.61 -24.99
CA ASN A 2 5.26 -24.28 -24.43
C ASN A 2 5.70 -23.36 -25.56
N LYS A 3 4.80 -22.51 -26.08
CA LYS A 3 5.17 -21.46 -27.02
C LYS A 3 6.11 -20.50 -26.26
N GLU A 4 7.39 -20.50 -26.60
CA GLU A 4 8.33 -19.54 -26.02
C GLU A 4 7.83 -18.12 -26.29
N MET A 5 7.70 -17.31 -25.24
CA MET A 5 7.30 -15.92 -25.39
C MET A 5 8.37 -15.16 -26.20
N ASP A 6 7.93 -14.48 -27.26
CA ASP A 6 8.73 -13.53 -28.02
C ASP A 6 9.08 -12.32 -27.13
N ILE A 7 10.27 -11.74 -27.31
CA ILE A 7 10.71 -10.53 -26.61
C ILE A 7 9.69 -9.40 -26.80
N LYS A 8 9.03 -9.33 -27.97
CA LYS A 8 7.96 -8.36 -28.24
C LYS A 8 6.79 -8.46 -27.25
N ASP A 9 6.53 -9.64 -26.69
CA ASP A 9 5.46 -9.87 -25.71
C ASP A 9 5.84 -9.52 -24.27
N MET A 10 7.13 -9.24 -24.01
CA MET A 10 7.70 -8.93 -22.68
C MET A 10 7.93 -7.42 -22.45
N VAL A 11 8.03 -6.66 -23.54
CA VAL A 11 8.13 -5.19 -23.60
C VAL A 11 6.83 -4.57 -23.03
N PRO A 12 6.82 -3.32 -22.49
CA PRO A 12 5.57 -2.73 -22.00
C PRO A 12 4.52 -2.76 -23.10
N VAL A 13 3.28 -3.05 -22.71
CA VAL A 13 2.10 -2.90 -23.58
C VAL A 13 2.17 -1.53 -24.25
N LYS A 14 1.94 -1.49 -25.58
CA LYS A 14 1.98 -0.24 -26.35
C LYS A 14 1.08 0.80 -25.68
N THR A 15 1.45 2.08 -25.75
CA THR A 15 0.69 3.17 -25.11
C THR A 15 -0.79 3.20 -25.54
N SER A 16 -1.10 2.75 -26.76
CA SER A 16 -2.46 2.60 -27.29
C SER A 16 -3.30 1.49 -26.65
N GLU A 17 -2.65 0.48 -26.08
CA GLU A 17 -3.27 -0.70 -25.45
C GLU A 17 -3.24 -0.59 -23.91
N ARG A 18 -2.62 0.47 -23.37
CA ARG A 18 -2.39 0.66 -21.94
C ARG A 18 -3.40 1.64 -21.37
N HIS A 19 -4.18 1.20 -20.38
CA HIS A 19 -5.13 2.04 -19.69
C HIS A 19 -4.40 3.03 -18.77
N VAL A 20 -4.11 4.23 -19.29
CA VAL A 20 -3.45 5.34 -18.57
C VAL A 20 -4.07 5.58 -17.20
N ILE A 21 -5.40 5.44 -17.09
CA ILE A 21 -6.14 5.60 -15.84
C ILE A 21 -5.68 4.64 -14.73
N LEU A 22 -5.33 3.38 -15.05
CA LEU A 22 -4.83 2.44 -14.03
C LEU A 22 -3.48 2.87 -13.47
N ASP A 23 -2.60 3.38 -14.34
CA ASP A 23 -1.30 3.90 -13.92
C ASP A 23 -1.48 5.22 -13.15
N ALA A 24 -2.40 6.10 -13.55
CA ALA A 24 -2.70 7.32 -12.79
C ALA A 24 -3.29 7.02 -11.41
N LEU A 25 -4.19 6.03 -11.29
CA LEU A 25 -4.71 5.57 -10.00
C LEU A 25 -3.60 5.01 -9.10
N ARG A 26 -2.63 4.25 -9.66
CA ARG A 26 -1.44 3.80 -8.90
C ARG A 26 -0.60 4.98 -8.43
N GLY A 27 -0.37 5.98 -9.28
CA GLY A 27 0.38 7.19 -8.90
C GLY A 27 -0.30 7.98 -7.80
N PHE A 28 -1.61 8.18 -7.90
CA PHE A 28 -2.41 8.77 -6.82
C PHE A 28 -2.34 7.94 -5.54
N ALA A 29 -2.42 6.61 -5.67
CA ALA A 29 -2.29 5.72 -4.53
C ALA A 29 -0.93 5.84 -3.82
N LEU A 30 0.16 6.01 -4.58
CA LEU A 30 1.51 6.19 -4.02
C LEU A 30 1.67 7.47 -3.21
N LEU A 31 0.98 8.56 -3.60
CA LEU A 31 0.99 9.79 -2.80
C LEU A 31 0.43 9.52 -1.41
N GLY A 32 -0.75 8.91 -1.32
CA GLY A 32 -1.34 8.64 -0.02
C GLY A 32 -0.61 7.56 0.79
N ILE A 33 0.03 6.58 0.14
CA ILE A 33 0.95 5.66 0.82
C ILE A 33 2.17 6.40 1.38
N CYS A 34 2.70 7.39 0.65
CA CYS A 34 3.77 8.25 1.14
C CYS A 34 3.34 8.99 2.42
N LEU A 35 2.19 9.66 2.38
CA LEU A 35 1.63 10.38 3.53
C LEU A 35 1.34 9.45 4.73
N ALA A 36 0.91 8.21 4.47
CA ALA A 36 0.63 7.25 5.54
C ALA A 36 1.90 6.75 6.24
N ASN A 37 3.00 6.58 5.50
CA ASN A 37 4.21 5.91 6.01
C ASN A 37 5.23 6.89 6.61
N PHE A 38 5.26 8.15 6.17
CA PHE A 38 6.23 9.14 6.65
C PHE A 38 6.17 9.44 8.16
N PRO A 39 5.01 9.39 8.84
CA PRO A 39 4.95 9.43 10.29
C PRO A 39 5.75 8.32 10.99
N GLU A 40 5.85 7.14 10.38
CA GLU A 40 6.70 6.05 10.88
C GLU A 40 8.17 6.24 10.48
N PHE A 41 8.46 6.68 9.24
CA PHE A 41 9.84 6.97 8.82
C PHE A 41 10.49 8.06 9.68
N SER A 42 9.75 9.11 10.01
CA SER A 42 10.20 10.22 10.89
C SER A 42 10.33 9.83 12.36
N LEU A 43 9.90 8.62 12.72
CA LEU A 43 9.83 8.12 14.09
C LEU A 43 8.84 8.88 14.98
N TYR A 44 8.04 9.78 14.41
CA TYR A 44 7.02 10.55 15.11
C TYR A 44 5.98 9.62 15.76
N THR A 45 5.51 8.60 15.02
CA THR A 45 4.53 7.62 15.51
C THR A 45 5.02 6.82 16.72
N PHE A 46 6.35 6.70 16.91
CA PHE A 46 6.94 5.96 18.03
C PHE A 46 7.21 6.83 19.26
N GLN A 47 6.91 8.13 19.20
CA GLN A 47 7.10 9.04 20.33
C GLN A 47 5.97 8.92 21.35
N LYS A 48 6.32 9.12 22.63
CA LYS A 48 5.35 9.20 23.71
C LYS A 48 4.53 10.50 23.60
N PRO A 49 3.24 10.51 23.98
CA PRO A 49 2.38 11.70 23.90
C PRO A 49 3.00 12.94 24.54
N ARG A 50 3.60 12.81 25.73
CA ARG A 50 4.29 13.90 26.44
C ARG A 50 5.38 14.57 25.61
N ILE A 51 6.08 13.83 24.74
CA ILE A 51 7.14 14.37 23.87
C ILE A 51 6.50 15.14 22.72
N THR A 52 5.50 14.54 22.06
CA THR A 52 4.82 15.17 20.92
C THR A 52 4.00 16.41 21.32
N GLU A 53 3.40 16.40 22.51
CA GLU A 53 2.65 17.53 23.07
C GLU A 53 3.55 18.72 23.44
N ALA A 54 4.85 18.46 23.69
CA ALA A 54 5.83 19.50 23.96
C ALA A 54 6.45 20.11 22.69
N MET A 55 6.12 19.57 21.50
CA MET A 55 6.65 20.10 20.25
C MET A 55 6.00 21.45 19.89
N PRO A 56 6.73 22.38 19.25
CA PRO A 56 6.17 23.68 18.84
C PRO A 56 4.95 23.58 17.93
N THR A 57 4.80 22.47 17.21
CA THR A 57 3.70 22.23 16.25
C THR A 57 2.55 21.41 16.83
N ALA A 58 2.56 21.07 18.13
CA ALA A 58 1.65 20.10 18.74
C ALA A 58 0.16 20.34 18.43
N GLU A 59 -0.31 21.59 18.51
CA GLU A 59 -1.72 21.93 18.23
C GLU A 59 -2.11 21.63 16.77
N ILE A 60 -1.27 22.03 15.82
CA ILE A 60 -1.50 21.78 14.39
C ILE A 60 -1.31 20.29 14.09
N ASP A 61 -0.37 19.62 14.75
CA ASP A 61 -0.10 18.19 14.59
C ASP A 61 -1.31 17.33 14.98
N GLN A 62 -2.09 17.72 15.99
CA GLN A 62 -3.35 17.05 16.32
C GLN A 62 -4.37 17.15 15.19
N VAL A 63 -4.50 18.32 14.56
CA VAL A 63 -5.38 18.52 13.40
C VAL A 63 -4.89 17.70 12.22
N VAL A 64 -3.59 17.72 11.93
CA VAL A 64 -2.99 16.93 10.85
C VAL A 64 -3.22 15.44 11.08
N ARG A 65 -3.04 14.93 12.31
CA ARG A 65 -3.30 13.53 12.65
C ARG A 65 -4.76 13.17 12.43
N PHE A 66 -5.70 14.02 12.82
CA PHE A 66 -7.12 13.81 12.57
C PHE A 66 -7.41 13.74 11.06
N LEU A 67 -6.84 14.66 10.27
CA LEU A 67 -6.97 14.68 8.81
C LEU A 67 -6.35 13.44 8.15
N GLN A 68 -5.25 12.92 8.69
CA GLN A 68 -4.66 11.65 8.23
C GLN A 68 -5.62 10.49 8.42
N TYR A 69 -6.21 10.31 9.60
CA TYR A 69 -7.21 9.25 9.81
C TYR A 69 -8.44 9.46 8.91
N LEU A 70 -8.88 10.71 8.75
CA LEU A 70 -10.05 11.06 7.96
C LEU A 70 -9.87 10.80 6.46
N PHE A 71 -8.74 11.16 5.86
CA PHE A 71 -8.56 11.17 4.40
C PHE A 71 -7.53 10.17 3.88
N VAL A 72 -6.59 9.72 4.71
CA VAL A 72 -5.44 8.92 4.27
C VAL A 72 -5.51 7.49 4.78
N ASP A 73 -5.67 7.31 6.09
CA ASP A 73 -5.53 6.01 6.71
C ASP A 73 -6.48 4.99 6.08
N GLY A 74 -5.89 3.87 5.68
CA GLY A 74 -6.53 2.74 5.05
C GLY A 74 -7.03 2.91 3.61
N LYS A 75 -7.33 4.14 3.18
CA LYS A 75 -7.98 4.43 1.90
C LYS A 75 -7.05 4.17 0.72
N PHE A 76 -5.78 4.51 0.84
CA PHE A 76 -4.82 4.38 -0.27
C PHE A 76 -4.28 2.96 -0.47
N TYR A 77 -4.05 2.18 0.59
CA TYR A 77 -3.77 0.75 0.40
C TYR A 77 -5.00 -0.01 -0.11
N THR A 78 -6.21 0.49 0.18
CA THR A 78 -7.45 -0.07 -0.39
C THR A 78 -7.44 0.05 -1.91
N ILE A 79 -7.09 1.22 -2.44
CA ILE A 79 -6.92 1.47 -3.87
C ILE A 79 -5.83 0.55 -4.45
N PHE A 80 -4.66 0.48 -3.80
CA PHE A 80 -3.56 -0.36 -4.27
C PHE A 80 -3.93 -1.85 -4.32
N SER A 81 -4.65 -2.34 -3.32
CA SER A 81 -5.13 -3.72 -3.26
C SER A 81 -6.09 -4.05 -4.42
N LEU A 82 -7.05 -3.16 -4.70
CA LEU A 82 -7.94 -3.32 -5.85
C LEU A 82 -7.16 -3.38 -7.17
N LEU A 83 -6.21 -2.46 -7.35
CA LEU A 83 -5.38 -2.37 -8.56
C LEU A 83 -4.47 -3.60 -8.73
N PHE A 84 -4.07 -4.23 -7.63
CA PHE A 84 -3.33 -5.49 -7.65
C PHE A 84 -4.21 -6.63 -8.18
N GLY A 85 -5.42 -6.78 -7.65
CA GLY A 85 -6.41 -7.76 -8.14
C GLY A 85 -6.78 -7.56 -9.61
N ILE A 86 -6.95 -6.30 -10.05
CA ILE A 86 -7.15 -5.95 -11.47
C ILE A 86 -5.94 -6.39 -12.30
N GLY A 87 -4.73 -6.15 -11.78
CA GLY A 87 -3.47 -6.55 -12.42
C GLY A 87 -3.36 -8.06 -12.63
N PHE A 88 -3.78 -8.87 -11.65
CA PHE A 88 -3.87 -10.33 -11.80
C PHE A 88 -4.79 -10.73 -12.96
N SER A 89 -6.02 -10.20 -13.00
CA SER A 89 -6.97 -10.50 -14.09
C SER A 89 -6.43 -10.10 -15.47
N ILE A 90 -5.72 -8.97 -15.57
CA ILE A 90 -5.05 -8.54 -16.82
C ILE A 90 -3.97 -9.55 -17.24
N ILE A 91 -3.11 -9.99 -16.32
CA ILE A 91 -2.04 -10.96 -16.61
C ILE A 91 -2.63 -12.26 -17.13
N ILE A 92 -3.63 -12.82 -16.44
CA ILE A 92 -4.26 -14.08 -16.81
C ILE A 92 -5.00 -13.97 -18.15
N SER A 93 -5.74 -12.88 -18.37
CA SER A 93 -6.46 -12.65 -19.64
C SER A 93 -5.49 -12.50 -20.82
N ASN A 94 -4.42 -11.74 -20.65
CA ASN A 94 -3.41 -11.55 -21.70
C ASN A 94 -2.67 -12.85 -22.02
N ALA A 95 -2.32 -13.63 -21.00
CA ALA A 95 -1.66 -14.91 -21.21
C ALA A 95 -2.55 -15.91 -21.95
N ALA A 96 -3.85 -15.96 -21.62
CA ALA A 96 -4.84 -16.77 -22.32
C ALA A 96 -4.97 -16.37 -23.80
N LYS A 97 -5.04 -15.06 -24.11
CA LYS A 97 -5.08 -14.56 -25.50
C LYS A 97 -3.84 -14.94 -26.31
N LYS A 98 -2.67 -15.01 -25.66
CA LYS A 98 -1.39 -15.36 -26.31
C LYS A 98 -1.10 -16.86 -26.34
N GLY A 99 -1.95 -17.70 -25.74
CA GLY A 99 -1.70 -19.14 -25.61
C GLY A 99 -0.48 -19.47 -24.74
N THR A 100 -0.18 -18.62 -23.75
CA THR A 100 0.97 -18.76 -22.84
C THR A 100 0.51 -19.13 -21.43
N ASP A 101 1.40 -19.74 -20.65
CA ASP A 101 1.11 -20.10 -19.26
C ASP A 101 1.13 -18.86 -18.34
N GLY A 102 -0.06 -18.28 -18.16
CA GLY A 102 -0.27 -17.12 -17.29
C GLY A 102 0.01 -17.39 -15.81
N PHE A 103 -0.15 -18.64 -15.35
CA PHE A 103 0.10 -18.99 -13.95
C PHE A 103 1.59 -19.01 -13.66
N ARG A 104 2.38 -19.65 -14.52
CA ARG A 104 3.85 -19.65 -14.38
C ARG A 104 4.41 -18.23 -14.34
N ILE A 105 3.93 -17.36 -15.23
CA ILE A 105 4.34 -15.94 -15.23
C ILE A 105 3.94 -15.27 -13.93
N PHE A 106 2.69 -15.45 -13.49
CA PHE A 106 2.18 -14.80 -12.29
C PHE A 106 2.91 -15.26 -11.03
N TYR A 107 3.08 -16.57 -10.80
CA TYR A 107 3.81 -17.09 -9.65
C TYR A 107 5.28 -16.66 -9.63
N ARG A 108 5.96 -16.61 -10.79
CA ARG A 108 7.31 -16.04 -10.87
C ARG A 108 7.35 -14.58 -10.45
N ARG A 109 6.38 -13.76 -10.90
CA ARG A 109 6.26 -12.36 -10.45
C ARG A 109 6.09 -12.27 -8.94
N MET A 110 5.27 -13.15 -8.35
CA MET A 110 5.02 -13.18 -6.92
C MET A 110 6.24 -13.63 -6.13
N ILE A 111 6.97 -14.65 -6.58
CA ILE A 111 8.20 -15.10 -5.91
C ILE A 111 9.24 -13.98 -5.90
N VAL A 112 9.48 -13.32 -7.04
CA VAL A 112 10.42 -12.20 -7.09
C VAL A 112 9.94 -11.04 -6.22
N LEU A 113 8.64 -10.74 -6.21
CA LEU A 113 8.08 -9.70 -5.36
C LEU A 113 8.22 -10.04 -3.87
N ALA A 114 8.05 -11.32 -3.49
CA ALA A 114 8.27 -11.81 -2.14
C ALA A 114 9.74 -11.67 -1.73
N THR A 115 10.68 -11.98 -2.62
CA THR A 115 12.12 -11.75 -2.36
C THR A 115 12.42 -10.28 -2.15
N ILE A 116 11.88 -9.40 -3.00
CA ILE A 116 12.07 -7.94 -2.85
C ILE A 116 11.44 -7.45 -1.55
N GLY A 117 10.22 -7.88 -1.22
CA GLY A 117 9.55 -7.52 0.03
C GLY A 117 10.29 -8.03 1.27
N PHE A 118 10.80 -9.27 1.23
CA PHE A 118 11.63 -9.81 2.31
C PHE A 118 12.91 -8.99 2.51
N LEU A 119 13.64 -8.68 1.43
CA LEU A 119 14.84 -7.87 1.52
C LEU A 119 14.52 -6.45 2.01
N HIS A 120 13.43 -5.86 1.54
CA HIS A 120 12.97 -4.54 1.98
C HIS A 120 12.60 -4.54 3.48
N LEU A 121 11.87 -5.56 3.95
CA LEU A 121 11.49 -5.73 5.36
C LEU A 121 12.72 -5.92 6.27
N MET A 122 13.69 -6.74 5.85
CA MET A 122 14.86 -7.07 6.67
C MET A 122 15.96 -6.00 6.63
N PHE A 123 16.08 -5.24 5.54
CA PHE A 123 17.27 -4.41 5.29
C PHE A 123 16.96 -2.93 5.01
N ILE A 124 15.70 -2.54 4.82
CA ILE A 124 15.37 -1.15 4.48
C ILE A 124 14.38 -0.57 5.50
N TRP A 125 13.22 -1.20 5.68
CA TRP A 125 12.17 -0.66 6.54
C TRP A 125 11.20 -1.75 7.00
N SER A 126 10.87 -1.73 8.30
CA SER A 126 9.99 -2.72 8.93
C SER A 126 8.51 -2.61 8.49
N GLY A 127 8.06 -1.50 7.91
CA GLY A 127 6.67 -1.31 7.48
C GLY A 127 6.32 -1.90 6.09
N ASP A 128 7.09 -2.86 5.57
CA ASP A 128 6.87 -3.45 4.24
C ASP A 128 5.43 -3.98 4.05
N ILE A 129 4.91 -3.85 2.84
CA ILE A 129 3.64 -4.45 2.41
C ILE A 129 3.80 -5.43 1.23
N LEU A 130 4.95 -5.40 0.55
CA LEU A 130 5.20 -6.17 -0.66
C LEU A 130 5.21 -7.67 -0.39
N LEU A 131 5.81 -8.09 0.73
CA LEU A 131 5.85 -9.50 1.12
C LEU A 131 4.43 -10.03 1.36
N LEU A 132 3.59 -9.29 2.10
CA LEU A 132 2.19 -9.66 2.32
C LEU A 132 1.43 -9.76 0.99
N TYR A 133 1.61 -8.79 0.10
CA TYR A 133 0.94 -8.78 -1.21
C TYR A 133 1.38 -9.94 -2.09
N ALA A 134 2.66 -10.30 -2.06
CA ALA A 134 3.17 -11.43 -2.80
C ALA A 134 2.57 -12.75 -2.30
N LEU A 135 2.57 -12.97 -0.98
CA LEU A 135 2.03 -14.18 -0.36
C LEU A 135 0.52 -14.33 -0.59
N LEU A 136 -0.26 -13.28 -0.37
CA LEU A 136 -1.71 -13.32 -0.63
C LEU A 136 -2.02 -13.37 -2.14
N GLY A 137 -1.20 -12.72 -2.96
CA GLY A 137 -1.30 -12.76 -4.42
C GLY A 137 -1.22 -14.19 -4.95
N MET A 138 -0.34 -15.02 -4.38
CA MET A 138 -0.21 -16.45 -4.72
C MET A 138 -1.50 -17.27 -4.49
N LEU A 139 -2.46 -16.77 -3.71
CA LEU A 139 -3.77 -17.39 -3.51
C LEU A 139 -4.79 -17.04 -4.60
N LEU A 140 -4.61 -15.93 -5.34
CA LEU A 140 -5.56 -15.48 -6.37
C LEU A 140 -5.85 -16.52 -7.47
N PRO A 141 -4.86 -17.29 -7.96
CA PRO A 141 -5.09 -18.43 -8.85
C PRO A 141 -6.21 -19.39 -8.42
N LEU A 142 -6.37 -19.64 -7.11
CA LEU A 142 -7.41 -20.53 -6.57
C LEU A 142 -8.82 -20.05 -6.89
N PHE A 143 -9.00 -18.74 -7.06
CA PHE A 143 -10.30 -18.12 -7.32
C PHE A 143 -10.61 -17.94 -8.80
N ARG A 144 -9.70 -18.29 -9.72
CA ARG A 144 -9.84 -17.98 -11.17
C ARG A 144 -11.13 -18.51 -11.80
N HIS A 145 -11.50 -19.75 -11.49
CA HIS A 145 -12.65 -20.43 -12.09
C HIS A 145 -13.93 -20.32 -11.26
N VAL A 146 -13.84 -19.65 -10.12
CA VAL A 146 -14.98 -19.41 -9.24
C VAL A 146 -15.93 -18.40 -9.90
N SER A 147 -17.24 -18.63 -9.77
CA SER A 147 -18.28 -17.75 -10.32
C SER A 147 -18.20 -16.35 -9.71
N ASP A 148 -18.67 -15.34 -10.46
CA ASP A 148 -18.62 -13.94 -10.00
C ASP A 148 -19.37 -13.73 -8.68
N ARG A 149 -20.47 -14.46 -8.45
CA ARG A 149 -21.24 -14.38 -7.20
C ARG A 149 -20.44 -14.89 -6.01
N VAL A 150 -19.77 -16.03 -6.16
CA VAL A 150 -18.93 -16.58 -5.08
C VAL A 150 -17.71 -15.70 -4.86
N LEU A 151 -17.09 -15.18 -5.92
CA LEU A 151 -15.95 -14.25 -5.81
C LEU A 151 -16.31 -12.98 -5.02
N LEU A 152 -17.46 -12.37 -5.32
CA LEU A 152 -17.97 -11.20 -4.60
C LEU A 152 -18.40 -11.56 -3.16
N GLY A 153 -19.05 -12.71 -2.96
CA GLY A 153 -19.44 -13.20 -1.65
C GLY A 153 -18.23 -13.43 -0.74
N THR A 154 -17.19 -14.11 -1.24
CA THR A 154 -15.94 -14.33 -0.50
C THR A 154 -15.24 -13.00 -0.21
N SER A 155 -15.20 -12.07 -1.17
CA SER A 155 -14.66 -10.73 -0.92
C SER A 155 -15.40 -10.03 0.23
N ALA A 156 -16.74 -9.99 0.20
CA ALA A 156 -17.54 -9.38 1.25
C ALA A 156 -17.32 -10.05 2.62
N VAL A 157 -17.30 -11.38 2.68
CA VAL A 157 -17.00 -12.12 3.91
C VAL A 157 -15.62 -11.74 4.45
N LEU A 158 -14.57 -11.75 3.62
CA LEU A 158 -13.22 -11.40 4.06
C LEU A 158 -13.10 -9.94 4.54
N LEU A 159 -13.84 -9.01 3.94
CA LEU A 159 -13.82 -7.60 4.36
C LEU A 159 -14.56 -7.36 5.68
N LEU A 160 -15.58 -8.17 6.00
CA LEU A 160 -16.38 -8.06 7.22
C LEU A 160 -15.87 -8.93 8.37
N LEU A 161 -15.16 -10.02 8.07
CA LEU A 161 -14.61 -10.98 9.02
C LEU A 161 -13.75 -10.38 10.16
N PRO A 162 -13.01 -9.27 9.97
CA PRO A 162 -12.29 -8.62 11.07
C PRO A 162 -13.20 -8.20 12.23
N ILE A 163 -14.46 -7.82 11.97
CA ILE A 163 -15.38 -7.34 13.00
C ILE A 163 -15.68 -8.43 14.06
N PRO A 164 -16.17 -9.63 13.69
CA PRO A 164 -16.39 -10.70 14.66
C PRO A 164 -15.08 -11.22 15.27
N ILE A 165 -13.95 -11.19 14.55
CA ILE A 165 -12.66 -11.59 15.12
C ILE A 165 -12.25 -10.67 16.26
N ASP A 166 -12.30 -9.35 16.05
CA ASP A 166 -11.94 -8.37 17.07
C ASP A 166 -12.93 -8.39 18.24
N TRP A 167 -14.21 -8.65 17.96
CA TRP A 167 -15.22 -8.84 18.99
C TRP A 167 -14.95 -10.08 19.85
N LEU A 168 -14.66 -11.23 19.23
CA LEU A 168 -14.31 -12.47 19.94
C LEU A 168 -13.01 -12.29 20.74
N ALA A 169 -11.96 -11.76 20.11
CA ALA A 169 -10.67 -11.51 20.75
C ALA A 169 -10.81 -10.59 21.96
N GLY A 170 -11.57 -9.50 21.83
CA GLY A 170 -11.86 -8.58 22.93
C GLY A 170 -12.70 -9.21 24.04
N THR A 171 -13.73 -9.98 23.68
CA THR A 171 -14.64 -10.63 24.66
C THR A 171 -13.93 -11.70 25.49
N PHE A 172 -13.03 -12.46 24.87
CA PHE A 172 -12.29 -13.54 25.53
C PHE A 172 -10.91 -13.12 26.04
N GLY A 173 -10.51 -11.85 25.87
CA GLY A 173 -9.20 -11.35 26.29
C GLY A 173 -8.02 -12.05 25.58
N VAL A 174 -8.21 -12.51 24.35
CA VAL A 174 -7.20 -13.26 23.59
C VAL A 174 -6.42 -12.32 22.68
N SER A 175 -5.10 -12.25 22.86
CA SER A 175 -4.20 -11.61 21.90
C SER A 175 -3.68 -12.63 20.89
N LEU A 176 -4.21 -12.57 19.67
CA LEU A 176 -3.78 -13.45 18.57
C LEU A 176 -2.33 -13.19 18.15
N SER A 177 -1.84 -11.96 18.34
CA SER A 177 -0.48 -11.54 18.01
C SER A 177 0.55 -11.80 19.12
N ALA A 178 0.13 -12.34 20.28
CA ALA A 178 1.03 -12.59 21.41
C ALA A 178 2.33 -13.36 21.05
N PRO A 179 2.33 -14.36 20.14
CA PRO A 179 3.58 -14.98 19.71
C PRO A 179 4.55 -14.00 19.01
N ALA A 180 4.02 -13.11 18.15
CA ALA A 180 4.82 -12.10 17.47
C ALA A 180 5.37 -11.07 18.46
N VAL A 181 4.55 -10.63 19.43
CA VAL A 181 4.96 -9.73 20.52
C VAL A 181 6.10 -10.35 21.34
N ARG A 182 6.01 -11.64 21.70
CA ARG A 182 7.09 -12.32 22.43
C ARG A 182 8.40 -12.37 21.64
N MET A 183 8.32 -12.62 20.33
CA MET A 183 9.51 -12.61 19.48
C MET A 183 10.10 -11.20 19.33
N GLN A 184 9.25 -10.19 19.18
CA GLN A 184 9.67 -8.79 19.19
C GLN A 184 10.41 -8.45 20.49
N GLN A 185 9.82 -8.74 21.65
CA GLN A 185 10.43 -8.52 22.96
C GLN A 185 11.75 -9.27 23.12
N HIS A 186 11.85 -10.50 22.63
CA HIS A 186 13.09 -11.27 22.65
C HIS A 186 14.24 -10.54 21.94
N TYR A 187 14.01 -10.06 20.71
CA TYR A 187 15.03 -9.31 19.97
C TYR A 187 15.31 -7.92 20.55
N CYS A 188 14.29 -7.24 21.08
CA CYS A 188 14.49 -5.99 21.81
C CYS A 188 15.44 -6.21 23.00
N ASN A 189 15.21 -7.25 23.81
CA ASN A 189 16.07 -7.58 24.95
C ASN A 189 17.48 -7.99 24.51
N LEU A 190 17.61 -8.74 23.41
CA LEU A 190 18.90 -9.18 22.87
C LEU A 190 19.80 -7.99 22.46
N TYR A 191 19.20 -6.94 21.89
CA TYR A 191 19.91 -5.77 21.38
C TYR A 191 19.89 -4.54 22.32
N GLY A 192 19.18 -4.62 23.45
CA GLY A 192 19.05 -3.48 24.37
C GLY A 192 18.10 -2.38 23.88
N ILE A 193 17.16 -2.71 23.00
CA ILE A 193 16.08 -1.82 22.59
C ILE A 193 15.01 -1.84 23.69
N THR A 194 14.75 -0.69 24.29
CA THR A 194 13.83 -0.50 25.41
C THR A 194 12.76 0.53 25.05
N GLU A 195 11.67 0.61 25.81
CA GLU A 195 10.66 1.65 25.61
C GLU A 195 11.18 3.09 25.76
N TYR A 196 12.36 3.27 26.35
CA TYR A 196 12.99 4.59 26.53
C TYR A 196 13.82 5.01 25.32
N ASN A 197 14.46 4.06 24.63
CA ASN A 197 15.28 4.35 23.46
C ASN A 197 14.60 3.99 22.13
N PHE A 198 13.48 3.25 22.12
CA PHE A 198 12.83 2.77 20.91
C PHE A 198 12.56 3.89 19.89
N GLY A 199 11.96 4.99 20.35
CA GLY A 199 11.62 6.12 19.48
C GLY A 199 12.84 6.91 18.97
N ILE A 200 14.01 6.77 19.58
CA ILE A 200 15.25 7.49 19.22
C ILE A 200 16.33 6.56 18.65
N TRP A 201 16.15 5.23 18.71
CA TRP A 201 17.15 4.24 18.34
C TRP A 201 17.64 4.47 16.91
N LEU A 202 16.72 4.48 15.95
CA LEU A 202 17.04 4.67 14.54
C LEU A 202 17.60 6.07 14.25
N ARG A 203 17.20 7.09 15.00
CA ARG A 203 17.74 8.46 14.89
C ARG A 203 19.19 8.52 15.35
N ASN A 204 19.53 7.78 16.40
CA ASN A 204 20.86 7.80 17.01
C ASN A 204 21.78 6.70 16.45
N ALA A 205 21.27 5.85 15.54
CA ALA A 205 22.05 4.76 14.96
C ALA A 205 23.29 5.30 14.24
N GLU A 206 24.48 4.88 14.68
CA GLU A 206 25.76 5.32 14.10
C GLU A 206 26.22 4.39 12.96
N SER A 207 25.65 3.18 12.92
CA SER A 207 26.00 2.15 11.95
C SER A 207 24.77 1.50 11.34
N TYR A 208 24.92 0.96 10.14
CA TYR A 208 23.86 0.14 9.54
C TYR A 208 23.57 -1.13 10.36
N GLY A 209 24.53 -1.62 11.15
CA GLY A 209 24.33 -2.76 12.05
C GLY A 209 23.24 -2.50 13.09
N GLU A 210 23.21 -1.31 13.69
CA GLU A 210 22.16 -0.90 14.65
C GLU A 210 20.80 -0.73 13.97
N VAL A 211 20.78 -0.24 12.72
CA VAL A 211 19.56 -0.19 11.91
C VAL A 211 19.04 -1.62 11.69
N PHE A 212 19.92 -2.54 11.30
CA PHE A 212 19.54 -3.94 11.08
C PHE A 212 19.00 -4.62 12.35
N GLN A 213 19.61 -4.37 13.52
CA GLN A 213 19.10 -4.86 14.81
C GLN A 213 17.66 -4.39 15.08
N PHE A 214 17.38 -3.11 14.79
CA PHE A 214 16.03 -2.57 14.90
C PHE A 214 15.06 -3.21 13.88
N LEU A 215 15.50 -3.44 12.64
CA LEU A 215 14.67 -4.04 11.61
C LEU A 215 14.29 -5.50 11.93
N ILE A 216 15.15 -6.26 12.61
CA ILE A 216 14.83 -7.64 13.04
C ILE A 216 13.62 -7.64 13.99
N GLN A 217 13.65 -6.81 15.05
CA GLN A 217 12.47 -6.72 15.94
C GLN A 217 11.27 -6.10 15.20
N GLY A 218 11.53 -5.13 14.31
CA GLY A 218 10.51 -4.47 13.51
C GLY A 218 9.76 -5.41 12.56
N ALA A 219 10.39 -6.48 12.08
CA ALA A 219 9.72 -7.52 11.30
C ALA A 219 8.62 -8.24 12.10
N TRP A 220 8.86 -8.45 13.40
CA TRP A 220 7.87 -9.03 14.31
C TRP A 220 6.77 -8.04 14.67
N VAL A 221 7.11 -6.76 14.86
CA VAL A 221 6.10 -5.68 14.96
C VAL A 221 5.20 -5.69 13.72
N ARG A 222 5.79 -5.83 12.53
CA ARG A 222 5.01 -5.85 11.30
C ARG A 222 4.07 -7.05 11.19
N LEU A 223 4.54 -8.21 11.63
CA LEU A 223 3.68 -9.40 11.73
C LEU A 223 2.54 -9.17 12.73
N GLN A 224 2.84 -8.59 13.89
CA GLN A 224 1.83 -8.20 14.87
C GLN A 224 0.78 -7.26 14.25
N GLU A 225 1.20 -6.19 13.57
CA GLU A 225 0.29 -5.24 12.92
C GLU A 225 -0.61 -5.90 11.87
N PHE A 226 -0.11 -6.91 11.16
CA PHE A 226 -0.93 -7.68 10.22
C PHE A 226 -1.99 -8.53 10.93
N ILE A 227 -1.65 -9.10 12.09
CA ILE A 227 -2.56 -9.89 12.93
C ILE A 227 -3.61 -8.99 13.58
N ASP A 228 -3.17 -8.01 14.38
CA ASP A 228 -4.07 -7.10 15.11
C ASP A 228 -4.93 -6.27 14.14
N GLY A 229 -4.34 -5.81 13.04
CA GLY A 229 -5.04 -5.07 12.00
C GLY A 229 -5.91 -5.94 11.08
N ASN A 230 -5.90 -7.27 11.24
CA ASN A 230 -6.54 -8.25 10.36
C ASN A 230 -6.20 -8.03 8.87
N ARG A 231 -4.99 -7.56 8.58
CA ARG A 231 -4.63 -6.97 7.28
C ARG A 231 -4.75 -7.99 6.14
N TYR A 232 -4.46 -9.26 6.41
CA TYR A 232 -4.52 -10.31 5.40
C TYR A 232 -5.94 -10.56 4.88
N PHE A 233 -6.97 -10.53 5.74
CA PHE A 233 -8.36 -10.63 5.30
C PHE A 233 -8.76 -9.42 4.45
N LYS A 234 -8.40 -8.22 4.91
CA LYS A 234 -8.71 -6.96 4.22
C LYS A 234 -8.08 -6.92 2.82
N VAL A 235 -6.79 -7.22 2.72
CA VAL A 235 -6.04 -7.22 1.45
C VAL A 235 -6.55 -8.30 0.50
N LEU A 236 -6.74 -9.54 0.97
CA LEU A 236 -7.25 -10.62 0.11
C LEU A 236 -8.67 -10.32 -0.37
N GLY A 237 -9.56 -9.84 0.49
CA GLY A 237 -10.91 -9.43 0.13
C GLY A 237 -10.92 -8.37 -0.98
N LEU A 238 -10.02 -7.38 -0.89
CA LEU A 238 -9.86 -6.35 -1.93
C LEU A 238 -9.20 -6.87 -3.20
N PHE A 239 -8.27 -7.83 -3.11
CA PHE A 239 -7.70 -8.47 -4.29
C PHE A 239 -8.78 -9.24 -5.07
N LEU A 240 -9.69 -9.94 -4.38
CA LEU A 240 -10.81 -10.64 -5.01
C LEU A 240 -11.79 -9.67 -5.69
N LEU A 241 -12.13 -8.56 -5.02
CA LEU A 241 -12.95 -7.50 -5.62
C LEU A 241 -12.26 -6.89 -6.84
N GLY A 242 -10.95 -6.61 -6.75
CA GLY A 242 -10.14 -6.17 -7.86
C GLY A 242 -10.11 -7.19 -9.00
N CYS A 243 -10.04 -8.49 -8.69
CA CYS A 243 -10.10 -9.55 -9.68
C CYS A 243 -11.44 -9.52 -10.45
N TYR A 244 -12.57 -9.35 -9.75
CA TYR A 244 -13.89 -9.19 -10.35
C TYR A 244 -13.96 -7.98 -11.29
N ILE A 245 -13.54 -6.80 -10.82
CA ILE A 245 -13.45 -5.56 -11.63
C ILE A 245 -12.60 -5.80 -12.88
N GLY A 246 -11.49 -6.53 -12.71
CA GLY A 246 -10.58 -6.96 -13.76
C GLY A 246 -11.25 -7.84 -14.81
N ARG A 247 -12.00 -8.86 -14.38
CA ARG A 247 -12.72 -9.80 -15.27
C ARG A 247 -13.79 -9.10 -16.09
N LYS A 248 -14.53 -8.18 -15.49
CA LYS A 248 -15.56 -7.38 -16.15
C LYS A 248 -15.02 -6.21 -16.97
N GLN A 249 -13.71 -5.97 -16.92
CA GLN A 249 -13.03 -4.89 -17.63
C GLN A 249 -13.70 -3.51 -17.40
N ILE A 250 -14.19 -3.26 -16.19
CA ILE A 250 -14.89 -2.00 -15.84
C ILE A 250 -13.97 -0.80 -16.13
N TYR A 251 -12.67 -0.95 -15.85
CA TYR A 251 -11.63 0.06 -16.10
C TYR A 251 -11.39 0.36 -17.59
N ALA A 252 -11.77 -0.55 -18.50
CA ALA A 252 -11.59 -0.38 -19.94
C ALA A 252 -12.76 0.38 -20.57
N ASN A 253 -13.97 0.19 -20.04
CA ASN A 253 -15.21 0.78 -20.55
C ASN A 253 -15.83 1.73 -19.52
N LEU A 254 -15.09 2.78 -19.14
CA LEU A 254 -15.52 3.72 -18.11
C LEU A 254 -16.82 4.46 -18.47
N GLU A 255 -17.02 4.83 -19.75
CA GLU A 255 -18.28 5.46 -20.21
C GLU A 255 -19.50 4.59 -19.96
N ALA A 256 -19.43 3.31 -20.34
CA ALA A 256 -20.53 2.37 -20.15
C ALA A 256 -20.85 2.17 -18.66
N ASN A 257 -19.85 2.33 -17.78
CA ASN A 257 -19.99 2.19 -16.34
C ASN A 257 -20.19 3.54 -15.62
N ARG A 258 -20.45 4.65 -16.33
CA ARG A 258 -20.55 5.99 -15.74
C ARG A 258 -21.58 6.08 -14.61
N MET A 259 -22.71 5.38 -14.75
CA MET A 259 -23.75 5.38 -13.71
C MET A 259 -23.31 4.64 -12.45
N LEU A 260 -22.62 3.50 -12.60
CA LEU A 260 -22.02 2.78 -11.48
C LEU A 260 -21.03 3.67 -10.74
N LEU A 261 -20.10 4.30 -11.47
CA LEU A 261 -19.10 5.20 -10.89
C LEU A 261 -19.76 6.37 -10.14
N LYS A 262 -20.81 6.99 -10.70
CA LYS A 262 -21.55 8.07 -10.03
C LYS A 262 -22.19 7.57 -8.73
N LYS A 263 -22.87 6.43 -8.76
CA LYS A 263 -23.47 5.83 -7.55
C LYS A 263 -22.41 5.53 -6.50
N THR A 264 -21.26 4.95 -6.88
CA THR A 264 -20.16 4.67 -5.97
C THR A 264 -19.58 5.95 -5.34
N VAL A 265 -19.44 7.03 -6.11
CA VAL A 265 -19.04 8.34 -5.57
C VAL A 265 -20.10 8.86 -4.59
N THR A 266 -21.37 8.91 -4.99
CA THR A 266 -22.45 9.46 -4.17
C THR A 266 -22.59 8.71 -2.85
N TYR A 267 -22.78 7.39 -2.88
CA TYR A 267 -22.94 6.60 -1.66
C TYR A 267 -21.64 6.50 -0.85
N GLY A 268 -20.49 6.43 -1.52
CA GLY A 268 -19.20 6.34 -0.86
C GLY A 268 -18.83 7.63 -0.11
N PHE A 269 -19.16 8.81 -0.63
CA PHE A 269 -19.00 10.06 0.13
C PHE A 269 -20.12 10.28 1.15
N LEU A 270 -21.39 10.00 0.79
CA LEU A 270 -22.53 10.20 1.68
C LEU A 270 -22.43 9.36 2.95
N LEU A 271 -22.00 8.10 2.83
CA LEU A 271 -21.84 7.19 3.97
C LEU A 271 -20.41 7.23 4.52
N GLY A 272 -19.41 7.18 3.63
CA GLY A 272 -18.02 7.02 4.02
C GLY A 272 -17.42 8.25 4.68
N LEU A 273 -17.76 9.47 4.26
CA LEU A 273 -17.16 10.68 4.84
C LEU A 273 -17.62 10.94 6.28
N PRO A 274 -18.92 10.93 6.63
CA PRO A 274 -19.35 11.07 8.02
C PRO A 274 -18.82 9.97 8.93
N LEU A 275 -18.81 8.72 8.45
CA LEU A 275 -18.24 7.60 9.21
C LEU A 275 -16.71 7.71 9.33
N SER A 276 -16.02 8.34 8.38
CA SER A 276 -14.58 8.58 8.46
C SER A 276 -14.25 9.69 9.47
N VAL A 277 -15.15 10.65 9.69
CA VAL A 277 -15.05 11.61 10.80
C VAL A 277 -15.17 10.88 12.14
N LEU A 278 -16.16 10.00 12.28
CA LEU A 278 -16.31 9.17 13.47
C LEU A 278 -15.12 8.22 13.69
N TYR A 279 -14.59 7.65 12.61
CA TYR A 279 -13.39 6.82 12.61
C TYR A 279 -12.18 7.60 13.14
N ALA A 280 -11.92 8.78 12.57
CA ALA A 280 -10.81 9.64 12.98
C ALA A 280 -10.93 10.07 14.44
N TRP A 281 -12.13 10.47 14.87
CA TRP A 281 -12.42 10.78 16.27
C TRP A 281 -12.17 9.57 17.18
N SER A 282 -12.64 8.38 16.80
CA SER A 282 -12.42 7.15 17.55
C SER A 282 -10.93 6.79 17.65
N ALA A 283 -10.16 7.00 16.59
CA ALA A 283 -8.72 6.72 16.56
C ALA A 283 -7.92 7.65 17.49
N VAL A 284 -8.20 8.97 17.47
CA VAL A 284 -7.46 9.94 18.31
C VAL A 284 -7.86 9.88 19.79
N ASN A 285 -9.02 9.30 20.12
CA ASN A 285 -9.50 9.14 21.49
C ASN A 285 -9.28 7.73 22.08
N GLY A 286 -8.41 6.92 21.47
CA GLY A 286 -8.05 5.61 22.02
C GLY A 286 -9.17 4.57 21.96
N HIS A 287 -10.01 4.60 20.92
CA HIS A 287 -11.07 3.62 20.65
C HIS A 287 -12.10 3.50 21.80
N PRO A 288 -12.84 4.57 22.14
CA PRO A 288 -13.71 4.60 23.33
C PRO A 288 -14.83 3.57 23.34
N PHE A 289 -15.20 3.02 22.18
CA PHE A 289 -16.21 1.96 22.04
C PHE A 289 -15.61 0.55 21.91
N GLY A 290 -14.31 0.40 22.13
CA GLY A 290 -13.57 -0.85 21.98
C GLY A 290 -13.15 -1.15 20.53
N THR A 291 -12.24 -2.12 20.40
CA THR A 291 -11.60 -2.50 19.13
C THR A 291 -12.61 -2.97 18.08
N ALA A 292 -13.59 -3.79 18.46
CA ALA A 292 -14.58 -4.31 17.52
C ALA A 292 -15.45 -3.21 16.89
N ALA A 293 -15.92 -2.25 17.69
CA ALA A 293 -16.66 -1.10 17.21
C ALA A 293 -15.77 -0.22 16.31
N HIS A 294 -14.52 -0.01 16.70
CA HIS A 294 -13.55 0.72 15.89
C HIS A 294 -13.33 0.04 14.52
N THR A 295 -13.19 -1.29 14.47
CA THR A 295 -13.06 -2.06 13.23
C THR A 295 -14.33 -2.02 12.38
N ALA A 296 -15.52 -1.99 12.99
CA ALA A 296 -16.78 -1.81 12.26
C ALA A 296 -16.87 -0.41 11.63
N ILE A 297 -16.55 0.65 12.38
CA ILE A 297 -16.52 2.03 11.89
C ILE A 297 -15.46 2.19 10.79
N TYR A 298 -14.27 1.61 10.97
CA TYR A 298 -13.23 1.54 9.94
C TYR A 298 -13.77 0.91 8.66
N THR A 299 -14.40 -0.26 8.77
CA THR A 299 -14.89 -1.03 7.60
C THR A 299 -15.97 -0.25 6.85
N ALA A 300 -16.89 0.38 7.57
CA ALA A 300 -17.99 1.16 6.99
C ALA A 300 -17.56 2.53 6.46
N SER A 301 -16.39 3.05 6.85
CA SER A 301 -15.84 4.33 6.37
C SER A 301 -14.80 4.16 5.25
N VAL A 302 -13.76 3.37 5.50
CA VAL A 302 -12.56 3.27 4.68
C VAL A 302 -12.83 2.69 3.31
N TYR A 303 -13.56 1.56 3.22
CA TYR A 303 -13.81 0.94 1.91
C TYR A 303 -14.72 1.78 1.02
N PRO A 304 -15.89 2.28 1.50
CA PRO A 304 -16.72 3.14 0.66
C PRO A 304 -16.00 4.41 0.20
N LEU A 305 -15.21 5.04 1.08
CA LEU A 305 -14.47 6.25 0.73
C LEU A 305 -13.30 5.95 -0.23
N GLY A 306 -12.57 4.85 -0.04
CA GLY A 306 -11.56 4.39 -1.00
C GLY A 306 -12.14 4.09 -2.38
N PHE A 307 -13.33 3.46 -2.44
CA PHE A 307 -14.02 3.21 -3.71
C PHE A 307 -14.56 4.50 -4.34
N ALA A 308 -15.00 5.47 -3.54
CA ALA A 308 -15.37 6.80 -3.99
C ALA A 308 -14.17 7.53 -4.61
N TYR A 309 -12.97 7.45 -4.01
CA TYR A 309 -11.76 8.06 -4.57
C TYR A 309 -11.43 7.50 -5.96
N VAL A 310 -11.41 6.17 -6.11
CA VAL A 310 -11.19 5.53 -7.42
C VAL A 310 -12.24 5.99 -8.42
N SER A 311 -13.51 5.96 -8.03
CA SER A 311 -14.62 6.27 -8.94
C SER A 311 -14.66 7.75 -9.33
N ALA A 312 -14.34 8.65 -8.40
CA ALA A 312 -14.24 10.09 -8.64
C ALA A 312 -13.10 10.40 -9.61
N ILE A 313 -11.93 9.78 -9.43
CA ILE A 313 -10.80 9.93 -10.35
C ILE A 313 -11.16 9.40 -11.75
N CYS A 314 -11.84 8.25 -11.85
CA CYS A 314 -12.32 7.73 -13.13
C CYS A 314 -13.33 8.68 -13.82
N LEU A 315 -14.27 9.27 -13.07
CA LEU A 315 -15.22 10.25 -13.62
C LEU A 315 -14.53 11.55 -14.05
N LEU A 316 -13.56 12.03 -13.27
CA LEU A 316 -12.75 13.19 -13.60
C LEU A 316 -11.92 12.94 -14.87
N TYR A 317 -11.38 11.73 -15.01
CA TYR A 317 -10.68 11.29 -16.21
C TYR A 317 -11.58 11.28 -17.44
N LEU A 318 -12.84 10.84 -17.31
CA LEU A 318 -13.82 10.90 -18.41
C LEU A 318 -14.12 12.34 -18.84
N HIS A 319 -14.17 13.28 -17.90
CA HIS A 319 -14.40 14.70 -18.21
C HIS A 319 -13.20 15.36 -18.90
N GLY A 320 -11.98 15.01 -18.46
CA GLY A 320 -10.75 15.70 -18.87
C GLY A 320 -9.65 14.78 -19.38
N ARG A 321 -9.93 13.88 -20.33
CA ARG A 321 -8.97 12.86 -20.81
C ARG A 321 -7.61 13.40 -21.26
N GLY A 322 -7.59 14.62 -21.82
CA GLY A 322 -6.38 15.26 -22.33
C GLY A 322 -5.53 15.99 -21.29
N TRP A 323 -5.96 16.06 -20.03
CA TRP A 323 -5.26 16.84 -19.01
C TRP A 323 -3.86 16.30 -18.73
N ARG A 324 -2.89 17.21 -18.61
CA ARG A 324 -1.48 16.88 -18.30
C ARG A 324 -1.34 16.15 -16.96
N LEU A 325 -2.24 16.42 -16.02
CA LEU A 325 -2.31 15.75 -14.71
C LEU A 325 -2.23 14.22 -14.82
N TRP A 326 -2.95 13.61 -15.77
CA TRP A 326 -2.97 12.15 -15.91
C TRP A 326 -1.61 11.59 -16.34
N ARG A 327 -0.85 12.34 -17.15
CA ARG A 327 0.51 11.95 -17.52
C ARG A 327 1.45 12.08 -16.32
N CYS A 328 1.32 13.14 -15.54
CA CYS A 328 2.11 13.37 -14.33
C CYS A 328 1.84 12.30 -13.27
N LEU A 329 0.59 11.89 -13.05
CA LEU A 329 0.24 10.81 -12.11
C LEU A 329 0.55 9.41 -12.65
N ALA A 330 0.39 9.18 -13.96
CA ALA A 330 0.70 7.87 -14.53
C ALA A 330 2.20 7.54 -14.50
N ALA A 331 3.08 8.55 -14.56
CA ALA A 331 4.53 8.35 -14.50
C ALA A 331 4.98 7.65 -13.20
N PRO A 332 4.71 8.17 -11.99
CA PRO A 332 5.06 7.47 -10.76
C PRO A 332 4.32 6.15 -10.60
N GLY A 333 3.08 6.03 -11.10
CA GLY A 333 2.35 4.75 -11.07
C GLY A 333 2.94 3.65 -11.96
N ARG A 334 3.60 4.02 -13.06
CA ARG A 334 4.39 3.09 -13.89
C ARG A 334 5.69 2.64 -13.22
N MET A 335 6.16 3.40 -12.24
CA MET A 335 7.36 3.17 -11.44
C MET A 335 7.00 2.90 -9.96
N ALA A 336 5.86 2.23 -9.73
CA ALA A 336 5.31 2.09 -8.38
C ALA A 336 6.23 1.34 -7.40
N LEU A 337 6.92 0.30 -7.85
CA LEU A 337 7.87 -0.44 -7.02
C LEU A 337 9.12 0.39 -6.74
N THR A 338 9.66 1.05 -7.77
CA THR A 338 10.81 1.97 -7.62
C THR A 338 10.48 3.09 -6.63
N ASN A 339 9.32 3.74 -6.78
CA ASN A 339 8.93 4.86 -5.92
C ASN A 339 8.59 4.41 -4.50
N TYR A 340 7.90 3.28 -4.32
CA TYR A 340 7.60 2.75 -2.99
C TYR A 340 8.87 2.43 -2.20
N VAL A 341 9.80 1.66 -2.78
CA VAL A 341 11.10 1.37 -2.13
C VAL A 341 11.92 2.66 -1.97
N GLY A 342 11.87 3.53 -2.97
CA GLY A 342 12.52 4.84 -2.92
C GLY A 342 12.00 5.73 -1.78
N GLN A 343 10.71 5.67 -1.43
CA GLN A 343 10.15 6.39 -0.28
C GLN A 343 10.79 5.93 1.02
N SER A 344 10.99 4.62 1.19
CA SER A 344 11.71 4.08 2.36
C SER A 344 13.17 4.50 2.40
N VAL A 345 13.85 4.53 1.24
CA VAL A 345 15.23 5.02 1.16
C VAL A 345 15.30 6.51 1.52
N TRP A 346 14.37 7.33 1.02
CA TRP A 346 14.26 8.73 1.44
C TRP A 346 14.01 8.86 2.95
N GLY A 347 13.10 8.05 3.51
CA GLY A 347 12.84 8.02 4.95
C GLY A 347 14.10 7.72 5.76
N MET A 348 14.84 6.67 5.39
CA MET A 348 16.10 6.30 6.03
C MET A 348 17.15 7.42 5.92
N VAL A 349 17.36 7.97 4.73
CA VAL A 349 18.36 9.04 4.51
C VAL A 349 18.00 10.32 5.27
N LEU A 350 16.71 10.69 5.33
CA LEU A 350 16.30 11.93 5.99
C LEU A 350 16.27 11.79 7.52
N PHE A 351 15.75 10.68 8.05
CA PHE A 351 15.38 10.61 9.46
C PHE A 351 16.30 9.76 10.34
N TYR A 352 17.03 8.79 9.78
CA TYR A 352 17.88 7.90 10.58
C TYR A 352 19.28 8.51 10.80
N GLY A 353 19.97 8.08 11.86
CA GLY A 353 21.30 8.59 12.25
C GLY A 353 22.39 8.33 11.22
N ILE A 354 22.26 7.23 10.46
CA ILE A 354 23.12 6.91 9.32
C ILE A 354 22.91 7.83 8.10
N GLY A 355 21.94 8.75 8.18
CA GLY A 355 21.63 9.77 7.18
C GLY A 355 21.75 11.18 7.78
N PHE A 356 20.69 11.98 7.67
CA PHE A 356 20.63 13.33 8.24
C PHE A 356 20.14 13.37 9.71
N GLY A 357 19.62 12.27 10.25
CA GLY A 357 19.21 12.18 11.67
C GLY A 357 18.07 13.11 12.09
N LEU A 358 17.20 13.52 11.16
CA LEU A 358 16.10 14.46 11.42
C LEU A 358 14.95 13.86 12.24
N GLY A 359 14.93 12.52 12.44
CA GLY A 359 13.85 11.83 13.14
C GLY A 359 13.67 12.37 14.56
N VAL A 360 12.45 12.29 15.10
CA VAL A 360 12.06 12.81 16.43
C VAL A 360 12.12 14.33 16.59
N GLY A 361 12.93 15.05 15.82
CA GLY A 361 13.11 16.50 15.92
C GLY A 361 12.08 17.33 15.15
N ILE A 362 11.23 16.68 14.34
CA ILE A 362 10.25 17.34 13.48
C ILE A 362 8.85 16.83 13.86
N GLY A 363 7.91 17.76 14.06
CA GLY A 363 6.52 17.43 14.30
C GLY A 363 5.81 16.81 13.09
N LEU A 364 4.57 16.41 13.27
CA LEU A 364 3.81 15.70 12.23
C LEU A 364 3.57 16.58 11.00
N THR A 365 3.26 17.87 11.19
CA THR A 365 3.04 18.84 10.11
C THR A 365 4.27 18.98 9.22
N GLY A 366 5.46 19.07 9.83
CA GLY A 366 6.73 19.11 9.10
C GLY A 366 7.00 17.78 8.38
N THR A 367 6.72 16.66 9.04
CA THR A 367 6.84 15.32 8.45
C THR A 367 5.97 15.15 7.20
N GLU A 368 4.70 15.54 7.27
CA GLU A 368 3.78 15.46 6.13
C GLU A 368 4.17 16.41 4.99
N SER A 369 4.71 17.58 5.32
CA SER A 369 5.24 18.50 4.33
C SER A 369 6.41 17.85 3.58
N ILE A 370 7.36 17.25 4.31
CA ILE A 370 8.47 16.50 3.72
C ILE A 370 7.96 15.35 2.85
N ALA A 371 6.99 14.57 3.33
CA ALA A 371 6.39 13.47 2.58
C ALA A 371 5.81 13.93 1.24
N PHE A 372 5.06 15.03 1.24
CA PHE A 372 4.52 15.63 0.04
C PHE A 372 5.62 16.09 -0.92
N TYR A 373 6.65 16.77 -0.43
CA TYR A 373 7.79 17.19 -1.26
C TYR A 373 8.56 16.00 -1.84
N VAL A 374 8.81 14.94 -1.07
CA VAL A 374 9.45 13.72 -1.57
C VAL A 374 8.61 13.11 -2.71
N PHE A 375 7.29 13.03 -2.57
CA PHE A 375 6.44 12.55 -3.65
C PHE A 375 6.52 13.44 -4.90
N LEU A 376 6.53 14.78 -4.76
CA LEU A 376 6.68 15.68 -5.90
C LEU A 376 8.02 15.47 -6.63
N VAL A 377 9.11 15.30 -5.89
CA VAL A 377 10.43 14.97 -6.44
C VAL A 377 10.40 13.63 -7.15
N GLN A 378 9.81 12.59 -6.55
CA GLN A 378 9.65 11.28 -7.18
C GLN A 378 8.77 11.33 -8.44
N MET A 379 7.73 12.15 -8.45
CA MET A 379 6.88 12.37 -9.61
C MET A 379 7.66 13.02 -10.76
N ALA A 380 8.40 14.10 -10.48
CA ALA A 380 9.26 14.76 -11.47
C ALA A 380 10.34 13.81 -11.99
N PHE A 381 11.01 13.09 -11.10
CA PHE A 381 11.98 12.05 -11.43
C PHE A 381 11.36 10.98 -12.32
N SER A 382 10.16 10.49 -12.01
CA SER A 382 9.48 9.45 -12.80
C SER A 382 9.14 9.94 -14.21
N VAL A 383 8.71 11.20 -14.36
CA VAL A 383 8.45 11.80 -15.68
C VAL A 383 9.74 11.90 -16.49
N LEU A 384 10.81 12.43 -15.89
CA LEU A 384 12.10 12.58 -16.53
C LEU A 384 12.72 11.23 -16.90
N TRP A 385 12.75 10.28 -15.96
CA TRP A 385 13.27 8.93 -16.15
C TRP A 385 12.57 8.21 -17.29
N LEU A 386 11.23 8.22 -17.30
CA LEU A 386 10.45 7.57 -18.34
C LEU A 386 10.48 8.31 -19.68
N SER A 387 11.11 9.48 -19.78
CA SER A 387 11.42 10.10 -21.06
C SER A 387 12.57 9.37 -21.77
N TYR A 388 13.58 8.91 -21.03
CA TYR A 388 14.76 8.21 -21.55
C TYR A 388 14.67 6.66 -21.48
N PHE A 389 13.98 6.13 -20.48
CA PHE A 389 13.91 4.69 -20.18
C PHE A 389 12.49 4.13 -20.33
N ARG A 390 12.40 2.81 -20.54
CA ARG A 390 11.13 2.09 -20.78
C ARG A 390 10.42 1.69 -19.48
N PHE A 391 11.18 1.45 -18.43
CA PHE A 391 10.75 0.94 -17.13
C PHE A 391 11.44 1.72 -16.01
N GLY A 392 10.86 1.73 -14.80
CA GLY A 392 11.64 2.09 -13.62
C GLY A 392 12.73 1.04 -13.33
N PRO A 393 13.80 1.40 -12.60
CA PRO A 393 14.91 0.49 -12.29
C PRO A 393 14.46 -0.83 -11.66
N LEU A 394 13.63 -0.79 -10.61
CA LEU A 394 13.17 -1.99 -9.92
C LEU A 394 12.16 -2.77 -10.76
N GLU A 395 11.30 -2.08 -11.53
CA GLU A 395 10.38 -2.74 -12.45
C GLU A 395 11.10 -3.48 -13.57
N TRP A 396 12.24 -2.94 -14.03
CA TRP A 396 13.10 -3.57 -15.02
C TRP A 396 13.72 -4.85 -14.47
N GLY A 397 14.36 -4.79 -13.30
CA GLY A 397 14.92 -5.96 -12.61
C GLY A 397 13.85 -7.02 -12.33
N TRP A 398 12.69 -6.60 -11.79
CA TRP A 398 11.56 -7.49 -11.52
C TRP A 398 11.06 -8.21 -12.78
N ARG A 399 10.98 -7.51 -13.92
CA ARG A 399 10.58 -8.12 -15.19
C ARG A 399 11.64 -9.07 -15.74
N MET A 400 12.92 -8.70 -15.68
CA MET A 400 14.00 -9.58 -16.12
C MET A 400 14.00 -10.90 -15.34
N LEU A 401 13.88 -10.83 -14.00
CA LEU A 401 13.82 -12.02 -13.15
C LEU A 401 12.55 -12.84 -13.38
N THR A 402 11.41 -12.20 -13.67
CA THR A 402 10.16 -12.88 -14.02
C THR A 402 10.30 -13.71 -15.30
N TYR A 403 10.86 -13.12 -16.35
CA TYR A 403 10.92 -13.74 -17.67
C TYR A 403 12.21 -14.54 -17.91
N GLY A 404 13.24 -14.35 -17.10
CA GLY A 404 14.56 -14.96 -17.28
C GLY A 404 15.27 -14.46 -18.55
N LYS A 405 14.94 -13.26 -19.04
CA LYS A 405 15.53 -12.68 -20.25
C LYS A 405 16.00 -11.25 -19.98
N TRP A 406 17.13 -10.89 -20.57
CA TRP A 406 17.62 -9.52 -20.55
C TRP A 406 16.72 -8.62 -21.40
N LEU A 407 16.23 -7.53 -20.82
CA LEU A 407 15.38 -6.56 -21.52
C LEU A 407 16.15 -5.25 -21.71
N LYS A 408 16.03 -4.60 -22.89
CA LYS A 408 16.60 -3.27 -23.09
C LYS A 408 15.87 -2.25 -22.20
N ILE A 409 16.62 -1.53 -21.36
CA ILE A 409 16.07 -0.51 -20.45
C ILE A 409 15.89 0.84 -21.13
N ARG A 410 16.82 1.25 -22.00
CA ARG A 410 16.78 2.51 -22.77
C ARG A 410 15.78 2.40 -23.92
N LYS A 411 15.13 3.52 -24.24
CA LYS A 411 14.19 3.59 -25.38
C LYS A 411 14.87 3.33 -26.70
#